data_AF-A0A5K1F571-F1
#
_entry.id   AF-A0A5K1F571-F1
#
_cell.length_a   1.000
_cell.length_b   1.000
_cell.length_c   1.000
_cell.angle_alpha   90.00
_cell.angle_beta   90.00
_cell.angle_gamma   90.00
#
_symmetry.space_group_name_H-M   'P 1'
#
loop_
_entity.id
_entity.type
_entity.pdbx_description
1 polymer ?
#
loop_
_entity_poly.entity_id
_entity_poly.type
_entity_poly.pdbx_seq_one_letter_code
_entity_poly.pdbx_strand_id
1 'polypeptide(L)'
;LSTSFSLVHANYGSRSTDQHHRRSRLLSMESQTGCMANPAACRLRGSPGPDCCGNTCVNLLSDGENCGRCRHRCRYPQSCCGGECVDLSHNWKHCGRCYN
;
A
#
# COMPACT_ATOMS: atom_id res chain seq x y z
N LEU A 1 44.76 -2.52 9.82
CA LEU A 1 44.02 -1.41 10.46
C LEU A 1 42.58 -1.52 10.03
N SER A 2 41.73 -1.92 10.98
CA SER A 2 40.32 -2.20 10.82
C SER A 2 39.53 -0.90 10.88
N THR A 3 38.65 -0.64 9.92
CA THR A 3 37.39 0.08 10.19
C THR A 3 36.31 -0.44 9.26
N SER A 4 35.45 -1.25 9.87
CA SER A 4 34.17 -1.72 9.35
C SER A 4 33.19 -0.55 9.25
N PHE A 5 32.39 -0.46 8.17
CA PHE A 5 31.07 0.17 8.23
C PHE A 5 30.13 -0.51 7.22
N SER A 6 28.94 -0.82 7.71
CA SER A 6 28.04 -1.87 7.24
C SER A 6 27.30 -1.54 5.95
N LEU A 7 27.06 -2.57 5.13
CA LEU A 7 26.08 -2.56 4.04
C LEU A 7 24.67 -2.32 4.59
N VAL A 8 23.94 -1.35 4.03
CA VAL A 8 22.48 -1.29 4.11
C VAL A 8 21.91 -1.68 2.75
N HIS A 9 21.64 -2.97 2.57
CA HIS A 9 20.74 -3.43 1.51
C HIS A 9 19.30 -3.13 1.92
N ALA A 10 18.71 -2.09 1.33
CA ALA A 10 17.28 -1.85 1.40
C ALA A 10 16.53 -3.00 0.70
N ASN A 11 16.03 -3.95 1.48
CA ASN A 11 15.17 -5.04 1.01
C ASN A 11 13.73 -4.53 0.97
N TYR A 12 13.29 -4.01 -0.18
CA TYR A 12 11.87 -3.97 -0.51
C TYR A 12 11.46 -5.29 -1.16
N GLY A 13 11.29 -6.30 -0.32
CA GLY A 13 10.71 -7.59 -0.69
C GLY A 13 9.73 -8.02 0.39
N SER A 14 8.43 -7.95 0.11
CA SER A 14 7.38 -8.50 0.96
C SER A 14 7.54 -10.02 1.05
N ARG A 15 8.31 -10.48 2.04
CA ARG A 15 8.54 -11.89 2.32
C ARG A 15 7.57 -12.32 3.41
N SER A 16 6.40 -12.79 3.01
CA SER A 16 5.47 -13.51 3.90
C SER A 16 6.02 -14.91 4.17
N THR A 17 6.85 -15.07 5.21
CA THR A 17 7.13 -16.39 5.78
C THR A 17 6.00 -16.76 6.73
N ASP A 18 4.92 -17.33 6.19
CA ASP A 18 3.95 -18.04 7.01
C ASP A 18 4.36 -19.52 7.09
N GLN A 19 4.57 -19.98 8.32
CA GLN A 19 5.16 -21.27 8.65
C GLN A 19 4.08 -22.23 9.18
N HIS A 20 2.96 -22.38 8.46
CA HIS A 20 1.91 -23.32 8.84
C HIS A 20 2.11 -24.72 8.24
N HIS A 21 2.94 -25.51 8.91
CA HIS A 21 3.05 -26.95 8.69
C HIS A 21 2.24 -27.73 9.76
N ARG A 22 0.93 -27.93 9.54
CA ARG A 22 0.23 -29.14 9.99
C ARG A 22 -0.81 -29.57 8.95
N ARG A 23 -0.44 -30.63 8.21
CA ARG A 23 -1.29 -31.38 7.29
C ARG A 23 -2.38 -32.10 8.07
N SER A 24 -3.66 -31.92 7.72
CA SER A 24 -4.72 -32.95 7.77
C SER A 24 -6.07 -32.38 7.31
N ARG A 25 -6.58 -32.91 6.19
CA ARG A 25 -8.00 -32.98 5.76
C ARG A 25 -8.89 -31.76 6.06
N LEU A 26 -8.94 -30.81 5.13
CA LEU A 26 -10.10 -29.95 4.88
C LEU A 26 -10.11 -29.64 3.39
N LEU A 27 -11.20 -29.96 2.70
CA LEU A 27 -11.44 -29.52 1.32
C LEU A 27 -11.36 -27.99 1.30
N SER A 28 -10.34 -27.47 0.62
CA SER A 28 -10.14 -26.09 0.18
C SER A 28 -10.95 -25.03 0.95
N MET A 29 -10.47 -24.65 2.13
CA MET A 29 -10.64 -23.27 2.57
C MET A 29 -9.72 -22.43 1.67
N GLU A 30 -10.12 -22.25 0.41
CA GLU A 30 -9.62 -21.14 -0.38
C GLU A 30 -9.99 -19.89 0.41
N SER A 31 -8.98 -19.43 1.14
CA SER A 31 -8.75 -18.10 1.62
C SER A 31 -9.62 -17.06 0.91
N GLN A 32 -10.84 -16.90 1.40
CA GLN A 32 -11.63 -15.68 1.23
C GLN A 32 -11.03 -14.55 2.10
N THR A 33 -9.69 -14.49 2.19
CA THR A 33 -8.93 -13.66 3.12
C THR A 33 -8.51 -12.38 2.42
N GLY A 34 -9.49 -11.58 2.05
CA GLY A 34 -9.20 -10.24 1.58
C GLY A 34 -10.46 -9.40 1.51
N CYS A 35 -10.26 -8.15 1.12
CA CYS A 35 -11.31 -7.17 1.21
C CYS A 35 -12.44 -7.37 0.20
N MET A 36 -12.26 -8.21 -0.83
CA MET A 36 -13.37 -8.55 -1.74
C MET A 36 -14.40 -9.45 -1.07
N ALA A 37 -13.97 -10.31 -0.15
CA ALA A 37 -14.86 -11.17 0.63
C ALA A 37 -15.30 -10.51 1.94
N ASN A 38 -14.42 -9.71 2.57
CA ASN A 38 -14.75 -8.96 3.77
C ASN A 38 -14.26 -7.50 3.66
N PRO A 39 -15.05 -6.59 3.05
CA PRO A 39 -14.68 -5.18 2.91
C PRO A 39 -14.46 -4.45 4.25
N ALA A 40 -15.11 -4.92 5.33
CA ALA A 40 -14.96 -4.31 6.65
C ALA A 40 -13.55 -4.49 7.22
N ALA A 41 -12.77 -5.47 6.73
CA ALA A 41 -11.38 -5.66 7.11
C ALA A 41 -10.51 -4.42 6.84
N CYS A 42 -10.81 -3.64 5.80
CA CYS A 42 -10.10 -2.41 5.46
C CYS A 42 -10.36 -1.26 6.44
N ARG A 43 -11.36 -1.37 7.32
CA ARG A 43 -11.62 -0.35 8.35
C ARG A 43 -11.01 -0.71 9.70
N LEU A 44 -10.41 -1.89 9.81
CA LEU A 44 -9.71 -2.31 11.02
C LEU A 44 -8.45 -1.47 11.20
N ARG A 45 -8.11 -1.20 12.46
CA ARG A 45 -6.86 -0.50 12.81
C ARG A 45 -5.66 -1.30 12.29
N GLY A 46 -4.71 -0.60 11.68
CA GLY A 46 -3.51 -1.21 11.11
C GLY A 46 -3.69 -1.74 9.68
N SER A 47 -4.88 -1.66 9.10
CA SER A 47 -5.04 -1.86 7.65
C SER A 47 -4.38 -0.72 6.87
N PRO A 48 -3.90 -0.96 5.63
CA PRO A 48 -3.25 0.09 4.82
C PRO A 48 -4.19 1.23 4.38
N GLY A 49 -5.50 1.03 4.45
CA GLY A 49 -6.50 2.04 4.15
C GLY A 49 -7.90 1.45 4.02
N PRO A 50 -8.92 2.30 3.93
CA PRO A 50 -10.33 1.90 4.00
C PRO A 50 -10.88 1.31 2.69
N ASP A 51 -10.14 1.42 1.59
CA ASP A 51 -10.65 1.13 0.24
C ASP A 51 -10.16 -0.24 -0.24
N CYS A 52 -11.03 -1.00 -0.89
CA CYS A 52 -10.67 -2.31 -1.42
C CYS A 52 -10.32 -2.25 -2.91
N CYS A 53 -9.07 -2.53 -3.26
CA CYS A 53 -8.60 -2.64 -4.63
C CYS A 53 -7.99 -4.02 -4.88
N GLY A 54 -8.63 -4.83 -5.73
CA GLY A 54 -8.08 -6.12 -6.15
C GLY A 54 -7.77 -7.08 -5.00
N ASN A 55 -8.67 -7.15 -4.01
CA ASN A 55 -8.54 -7.94 -2.78
C ASN A 55 -7.51 -7.42 -1.75
N THR A 56 -6.94 -6.23 -1.98
CA THR A 56 -6.04 -5.54 -1.06
C THR A 56 -6.66 -4.23 -0.56
N CYS A 57 -6.48 -3.94 0.72
CA CYS A 57 -6.88 -2.67 1.31
C CYS A 57 -5.84 -1.59 0.96
N VAL A 58 -6.30 -0.44 0.49
CA VAL A 58 -5.48 0.73 0.13
C VAL A 58 -6.16 2.01 0.62
N ASN A 59 -5.44 3.13 0.58
CA ASN A 59 -6.02 4.44 0.86
C ASN A 59 -6.03 5.27 -0.43
N LEU A 60 -7.20 5.42 -1.05
CA LEU A 60 -7.31 6.18 -2.30
C LEU A 60 -6.94 7.66 -2.13
N LEU A 61 -6.88 8.19 -0.90
CA LEU A 61 -6.58 9.59 -0.65
C LEU A 61 -5.08 9.91 -0.63
N SER A 62 -4.22 8.90 -0.48
CA SER A 62 -2.78 9.10 -0.32
C SER A 62 -1.91 8.09 -1.07
N ASP A 63 -2.47 6.98 -1.53
CA ASP A 63 -1.73 5.98 -2.31
C ASP A 63 -1.48 6.49 -3.74
N GLY A 64 -0.21 6.72 -4.07
CA GLY A 64 0.22 7.18 -5.39
C GLY A 64 -0.09 6.23 -6.54
N GLU A 65 -0.29 4.93 -6.27
CA GLU A 65 -0.63 3.91 -7.27
C GLU A 65 -2.15 3.72 -7.45
N ASN A 66 -2.95 4.25 -6.51
CA ASN A 66 -4.40 4.10 -6.45
C ASN A 66 -5.12 5.44 -6.15
N CYS A 67 -4.57 6.57 -6.59
CA CYS A 67 -5.06 7.88 -6.18
C CYS A 67 -6.49 8.14 -6.69
N GLY A 68 -7.44 8.40 -5.80
CA GLY A 68 -8.85 8.66 -6.11
C GLY A 68 -9.66 7.44 -6.61
N ARG A 69 -9.01 6.44 -7.23
CA ARG A 69 -9.61 5.16 -7.61
C ARG A 69 -8.54 4.07 -7.81
N CYS A 70 -8.97 2.81 -7.73
CA CYS A 70 -8.09 1.65 -7.93
C CYS A 70 -7.33 1.71 -9.26
N ARG A 71 -6.04 1.37 -9.22
CA ARG A 71 -5.10 1.38 -10.35
C ARG A 71 -4.97 2.74 -11.05
N HIS A 72 -5.23 3.84 -10.35
CA HIS A 72 -4.99 5.19 -10.85
C HIS A 72 -3.67 5.75 -10.32
N ARG A 73 -2.59 5.41 -11.01
CA ARG A 73 -1.26 5.90 -10.66
C ARG A 73 -1.06 7.35 -11.07
N CYS A 74 -0.58 8.18 -10.15
CA CYS A 74 -0.14 9.53 -10.45
C CYS A 74 1.11 9.51 -11.35
N ARG A 75 1.15 10.37 -12.37
CA ARG A 75 2.32 10.44 -13.25
C ARG A 75 3.45 11.14 -12.52
N TYR A 76 4.66 10.63 -12.59
CA TYR A 76 5.83 11.35 -12.10
C TYR A 76 5.93 12.74 -12.79
N PRO A 77 6.14 13.85 -12.06
CA PRO A 77 6.49 13.99 -10.63
C PRO A 77 5.31 14.28 -9.68
N GLN A 78 4.07 14.00 -10.08
CA GLN A 78 2.88 14.23 -9.26
C GLN A 78 2.81 13.32 -8.05
N SER A 79 2.17 13.80 -6.99
CA SER A 79 1.85 13.07 -5.76
C SER A 79 0.35 13.00 -5.53
N CYS A 80 -0.11 12.00 -4.78
CA CYS A 80 -1.52 11.87 -4.41
C CYS A 80 -1.84 12.75 -3.19
N CYS A 81 -2.74 13.72 -3.37
CA CYS A 81 -3.23 14.59 -2.32
C CYS A 81 -4.75 14.54 -2.29
N GLY A 82 -5.33 13.96 -1.23
CA GLY A 82 -6.78 13.88 -1.03
C GLY A 82 -7.52 13.18 -2.17
N GLY A 83 -6.86 12.25 -2.87
CA GLY A 83 -7.42 11.52 -4.01
C GLY A 83 -7.20 12.19 -5.36
N GLU A 84 -6.44 13.29 -5.41
CA GLU A 84 -6.07 13.98 -6.65
C GLU A 84 -4.55 13.94 -6.88
N CYS A 85 -4.15 13.70 -8.12
CA CYS A 85 -2.76 13.77 -8.52
C CYS A 85 -2.35 15.23 -8.74
N VAL A 86 -1.48 15.76 -7.89
CA VAL A 86 -1.03 17.15 -7.92
C VAL A 86 0.49 17.24 -8.04
N ASP A 87 0.98 18.27 -8.74
CA ASP A 87 2.41 18.56 -8.84
C ASP A 87 2.89 19.36 -7.62
N LEU A 88 3.73 18.76 -6.78
CA LEU A 88 4.26 19.43 -5.56
C LEU A 88 5.42 20.39 -5.84
N SER A 89 5.91 20.46 -7.07
CA SER A 89 7.03 21.33 -7.47
C SER A 89 6.55 22.63 -8.09
N HIS A 90 5.48 22.60 -8.89
CA HIS A 90 5.04 23.76 -9.68
C HIS A 90 3.64 24.27 -9.34
N ASN A 91 2.80 23.47 -8.68
CA ASN A 91 1.47 23.94 -8.31
C ASN A 91 1.57 24.83 -7.07
N TRP A 92 1.24 26.11 -7.21
CA TRP A 92 1.33 27.08 -6.11
C TRP A 92 0.48 26.71 -4.89
N LYS A 93 -0.65 25.99 -5.06
CA LYS A 93 -1.51 25.51 -3.96
C LYS A 93 -0.98 24.25 -3.26
N HIS A 94 0.03 23.60 -3.83
CA HIS A 94 0.56 22.33 -3.33
C HIS A 94 2.11 22.31 -3.31
N CYS A 95 2.76 23.48 -3.41
CA CYS A 95 4.20 23.55 -3.49
C CYS A 95 4.82 23.08 -2.16
N GLY A 96 5.67 22.06 -2.22
CA GLY A 96 6.34 21.41 -1.08
C GLY A 96 5.49 20.38 -0.34
N ARG A 97 4.16 20.56 -0.24
CA ARG A 97 3.24 19.62 0.42
C ARG A 97 1.80 19.80 -0.08
N CYS A 98 0.97 18.78 0.13
CA CYS A 98 -0.46 18.86 -0.17
C CYS A 98 -1.11 20.07 0.54
N TYR A 99 -1.87 20.88 -0.21
CA TYR A 99 -2.70 21.97 0.31
C TYR A 99 -1.92 22.95 1.20
N ASN A 100 -0.86 23.53 0.63
CA ASN A 100 -0.02 24.52 1.32
C ASN A 100 -0.67 25.90 1.32
#